data_AF-A0A259M540-F1
#
_entry.id   AF-A0A259M540-F1
#
_cell.length_a   1.000
_cell.length_b   1.000
_cell.length_c   1.000
_cell.angle_alpha   90.00
_cell.angle_beta   90.00
_cell.angle_gamma   90.00
#
_symmetry.space_group_name_H-M   'P 1'
#
loop_
_entity.id
_entity.type
_entity.pdbx_description
1 polymer ?
#
loop_
_entity_poly.entity_id
_entity_poly.type
_entity_poly.pdbx_seq_one_letter_code
_entity_poly.pdbx_strand_id
1 'polypeptide(L)'
;MKLATLINQLADDNTSALKTLTLVVDWIRPGRHQPVRHTVERIDQLHAALSDNLDVHLAVANRLQGWLDNAQFFQLLSGLGLYSRQGFFKEIGERLYERINPAPVDRNSAKDVLFVVFHRRNDADWIHQVPTDSLVRLLTTLWHFSPAALARTQNRLSLQVLNALEMLSIWVAAEELEPNILRLNPGSADRESAFVALQREIGALSVSWRDALQNEQRPELDDAHARVLIDQSRDAVERLQRRAVTAGSSMNLTHLLERLYQSLERIEFLLDILKPGDTGQQVERAVALFRALVQASAERHGVRSLWRDNLWLMSRSVTENASDHGEHYIAGSRREYLSMFGSAAGGGFIIAFMALIKILILQLELTRGWETLWVSLNYGLGFMLIHMLHCTVATKQ
;
A
#
# COMPACT_ATOMS: atom_id res chain seq x y z
N MET A 1 14.69 -6.67 28.66
CA MET A 1 13.73 -7.24 29.64
C MET A 1 14.05 -8.72 29.81
N LYS A 2 14.10 -9.26 31.03
CA LYS A 2 14.33 -10.69 31.28
C LYS A 2 13.02 -11.49 31.06
N LEU A 3 13.11 -12.77 30.71
CA LEU A 3 11.95 -13.64 30.47
C LEU A 3 11.02 -13.72 31.69
N ALA A 4 11.56 -13.91 32.90
CA ALA A 4 10.73 -13.94 34.12
C ALA A 4 9.91 -12.66 34.33
N THR A 5 10.47 -11.50 33.99
CA THR A 5 9.76 -10.22 34.06
C THR A 5 8.64 -10.14 33.02
N LEU A 6 8.86 -10.67 31.81
CA LEU A 6 7.81 -10.77 30.80
C LEU A 6 6.65 -11.63 31.31
N ILE A 7 6.94 -12.85 31.78
CA ILE A 7 5.91 -13.79 32.25
C ILE A 7 5.09 -13.19 33.40
N ASN A 8 5.73 -12.52 34.36
CA ASN A 8 5.00 -11.84 35.44
C ASN A 8 4.06 -10.73 34.94
N GLN A 9 4.45 -9.99 33.90
CA GLN A 9 3.57 -8.98 33.31
C GLN A 9 2.44 -9.60 32.47
N LEU A 10 2.71 -10.72 31.81
CA LEU A 10 1.69 -11.46 31.05
C LEU A 10 0.62 -12.06 31.98
N ALA A 11 1.05 -12.50 33.18
CA ALA A 11 0.19 -13.04 34.23
C ALA A 11 -0.71 -12.00 34.92
N ASP A 12 -0.42 -10.71 34.80
CA ASP A 12 -1.27 -9.65 35.38
C ASP A 12 -2.59 -9.54 34.63
N ASP A 13 -3.70 -9.78 35.33
CA ASP A 13 -5.07 -9.73 34.80
C ASP A 13 -5.45 -8.34 34.24
N ASN A 14 -4.82 -7.26 34.73
CA ASN A 14 -5.09 -5.91 34.25
C ASN A 14 -4.36 -5.58 32.93
N THR A 15 -3.50 -6.48 32.44
CA THR A 15 -2.81 -6.28 31.18
C THR A 15 -3.80 -6.39 30.03
N SER A 16 -3.86 -5.37 29.16
CA SER A 16 -4.72 -5.40 27.97
C SER A 16 -4.14 -6.30 26.86
N ALA A 17 -4.97 -6.69 25.89
CA ALA A 17 -4.51 -7.45 24.72
C ALA A 17 -3.45 -6.70 23.92
N LEU A 18 -3.65 -5.39 23.68
CA LEU A 18 -2.66 -4.54 23.02
C LEU A 18 -1.32 -4.55 23.78
N LYS A 19 -1.35 -4.34 25.10
CA LYS A 19 -0.13 -4.36 25.92
C LYS A 19 0.54 -5.72 25.91
N THR A 20 -0.24 -6.80 25.91
CA THR A 20 0.26 -8.18 25.78
C THR A 20 1.04 -8.36 24.47
N LEU A 21 0.46 -7.98 23.33
CA LEU A 21 1.11 -8.06 22.03
C LEU A 21 2.37 -7.19 21.97
N THR A 22 2.31 -5.96 22.48
CA THR A 22 3.46 -5.06 22.54
C THR A 22 4.60 -5.65 23.36
N LEU A 23 4.31 -6.19 24.55
CA LEU A 23 5.33 -6.81 25.41
C LEU A 23 6.00 -8.01 24.75
N VAL A 24 5.23 -8.86 24.09
CA VAL A 24 5.74 -10.03 23.37
C VAL A 24 6.62 -9.60 22.21
N VAL A 25 6.13 -8.69 21.35
CA VAL A 25 6.88 -8.21 20.18
C VAL A 25 8.13 -7.45 20.59
N ASP A 26 8.06 -6.57 21.59
CA ASP A 26 9.21 -5.86 22.14
C ASP A 26 10.27 -6.82 22.69
N TRP A 27 9.84 -7.93 23.28
CA TRP A 27 10.75 -8.92 23.85
C TRP A 27 11.40 -9.80 22.76
N ILE A 28 10.68 -10.27 21.75
CA ILE A 28 11.28 -11.07 20.65
C ILE A 28 12.10 -10.23 19.67
N ARG A 29 11.85 -8.92 19.59
CA ARG A 29 12.52 -8.01 18.64
C ARG A 29 14.05 -8.08 18.79
N PRO A 30 14.80 -8.24 17.68
CA PRO A 30 16.25 -8.26 17.74
C PRO A 30 16.81 -6.87 18.09
N GLY A 31 17.93 -6.84 18.82
CA GLY A 31 18.71 -5.61 18.96
C GLY A 31 19.31 -5.15 17.62
N ARG A 32 19.75 -3.88 17.54
CA ARG A 32 20.22 -3.22 16.30
C ARG A 32 21.29 -3.99 15.50
N HIS A 33 22.08 -4.82 16.17
CA HIS A 33 23.15 -5.64 15.56
C HIS A 33 23.00 -7.14 15.87
N GLN A 34 21.84 -7.57 16.36
CA GLN A 34 21.60 -8.97 16.67
C GLN A 34 21.06 -9.70 15.44
N PRO A 35 21.62 -10.87 15.08
CA PRO A 35 21.06 -11.70 14.03
C PRO A 35 19.67 -12.23 14.40
N VAL A 36 18.84 -12.51 13.40
CA VAL A 36 17.46 -13.03 13.57
C VAL A 36 17.38 -14.34 14.32
N ARG A 37 18.45 -15.15 14.37
CA ARG A 37 18.50 -16.35 15.22
C ARG A 37 18.14 -16.08 16.69
N HIS A 38 18.45 -14.91 17.23
CA HIS A 38 18.06 -14.55 18.60
C HIS A 38 16.55 -14.35 18.74
N THR A 39 15.87 -13.87 17.71
CA THR A 39 14.41 -13.78 17.70
C THR A 39 13.79 -15.16 17.69
N VAL A 40 14.34 -16.10 16.91
CA VAL A 40 13.92 -17.51 16.90
C VAL A 40 14.11 -18.15 18.28
N GLU A 41 15.30 -18.03 18.87
CA GLU A 41 15.60 -18.52 20.22
C GLU A 41 14.64 -17.95 21.27
N ARG A 42 14.29 -16.67 21.16
CA ARG A 42 13.32 -16.03 22.05
C ARG A 42 11.92 -16.58 21.85
N ILE A 43 11.46 -16.77 20.62
CA ILE A 43 10.17 -17.42 20.35
C ILE A 43 10.12 -18.80 21.02
N ASP A 44 11.19 -19.60 20.91
CA ASP A 44 11.25 -20.92 21.54
C ASP A 44 11.24 -20.84 23.06
N GLN A 45 11.96 -19.88 23.65
CA GLN A 45 11.94 -19.61 25.10
C GLN A 45 10.56 -19.16 25.60
N LEU A 46 9.86 -18.32 24.85
CA LEU A 46 8.49 -17.88 25.19
C LEU A 46 7.52 -19.06 25.12
N HIS A 47 7.64 -19.88 24.08
CA HIS A 47 6.85 -21.10 23.93
C HIS A 47 7.04 -22.02 25.13
N ALA A 48 8.29 -22.37 25.46
CA ALA A 48 8.60 -23.21 26.62
C ALA A 48 8.04 -22.62 27.92
N ALA A 49 8.26 -21.32 28.17
CA ALA A 49 7.80 -20.68 29.40
C ALA A 49 6.28 -20.64 29.55
N LEU A 50 5.52 -20.46 28.46
CA LEU A 50 4.06 -20.52 28.50
C LEU A 50 3.54 -21.95 28.57
N SER A 51 4.23 -22.92 27.94
CA SER A 51 3.92 -24.35 28.11
C SER A 51 4.11 -24.83 29.55
N ASP A 52 5.15 -24.33 30.24
CA ASP A 52 5.43 -24.67 31.65
C ASP A 52 4.47 -23.98 32.63
N ASN A 53 3.83 -22.87 32.24
CA ASN A 53 2.93 -22.07 33.08
C ASN A 53 1.52 -22.00 32.46
N LEU A 54 0.76 -23.09 32.58
CA LEU A 54 -0.55 -23.23 31.93
C LEU A 54 -1.54 -22.10 32.28
N ASP A 55 -1.57 -21.65 33.55
CA ASP A 55 -2.47 -20.57 33.98
C ASP A 55 -2.17 -19.25 33.22
N VAL A 56 -0.89 -18.91 33.08
CA VAL A 56 -0.45 -17.71 32.34
C VAL A 56 -0.77 -17.85 30.85
N HIS A 57 -0.54 -19.03 30.28
CA HIS A 57 -0.86 -19.30 28.88
C HIS A 57 -2.36 -19.14 28.60
N LEU A 58 -3.23 -19.72 29.43
CA LEU A 58 -4.67 -19.58 29.30
C LEU A 58 -5.13 -18.12 29.49
N ALA A 59 -4.53 -17.38 30.43
CA ALA A 59 -4.83 -15.95 30.62
C ALA A 59 -4.47 -15.13 29.37
N VAL A 60 -3.30 -15.36 28.78
CA VAL A 60 -2.86 -14.71 27.53
C VAL A 60 -3.79 -15.09 26.37
N ALA A 61 -4.06 -16.38 26.18
CA ALA A 61 -4.89 -16.87 25.08
C ALA A 61 -6.32 -16.32 25.15
N ASN A 62 -6.96 -16.39 26.32
CA ASN A 62 -8.32 -15.86 26.54
C ASN A 62 -8.40 -14.35 26.28
N ARG A 63 -7.39 -13.60 26.74
CA ARG A 63 -7.30 -12.15 26.52
C ARG A 63 -7.15 -11.79 25.05
N LEU A 64 -6.28 -12.50 24.32
CA LEU A 64 -6.06 -12.27 22.89
C LEU A 64 -7.25 -12.73 22.05
N GLN A 65 -7.90 -13.83 22.43
CA GLN A 65 -9.14 -14.29 21.82
C GLN A 65 -10.27 -13.27 22.03
N GLY A 66 -10.48 -12.79 23.26
CA GLY A 66 -11.50 -11.77 23.54
C GLY A 66 -11.28 -10.47 22.78
N TRP A 67 -10.03 -10.09 22.52
CA TRP A 67 -9.72 -8.98 21.61
C TRP A 67 -10.04 -9.31 20.15
N LEU A 68 -9.66 -10.48 19.66
CA LEU A 68 -9.92 -10.91 18.28
C LEU A 68 -11.43 -10.96 17.97
N ASP A 69 -12.22 -11.37 18.95
CA ASP A 69 -13.68 -11.38 18.92
C ASP A 69 -14.30 -9.98 18.93
N ASN A 70 -13.52 -8.90 19.12
CA ASN A 70 -14.00 -7.52 19.04
C ASN A 70 -13.22 -6.68 18.00
N ALA A 71 -12.11 -7.19 17.49
CA ALA A 71 -11.23 -6.49 16.57
C ALA A 71 -11.91 -6.22 15.22
N GLN A 72 -11.60 -5.04 14.68
CA GLN A 72 -12.01 -4.55 13.36
C GLN A 72 -10.80 -4.56 12.42
N PHE A 73 -10.89 -5.41 11.40
CA PHE A 73 -9.90 -5.63 10.35
C PHE A 73 -10.21 -4.86 9.07
N PHE A 74 -11.40 -4.28 8.93
CA PHE A 74 -11.79 -3.58 7.71
C PHE A 74 -10.72 -2.57 7.23
N GLN A 75 -10.32 -1.62 8.09
CA GLN A 75 -9.31 -0.60 7.74
C GLN A 75 -7.92 -1.20 7.45
N LEU A 76 -7.61 -2.35 8.05
CA LEU A 76 -6.37 -3.08 7.81
C LEU A 76 -6.38 -3.72 6.41
N LEU A 77 -7.50 -4.31 6.03
CA LEU A 77 -7.66 -5.06 4.78
C LEU A 77 -7.96 -4.17 3.57
N SER A 78 -8.75 -3.11 3.75
CA SER A 78 -9.20 -2.23 2.66
C SER A 78 -8.35 -0.98 2.49
N GLY A 79 -7.51 -0.60 3.46
CA GLY A 79 -6.81 0.69 3.42
C GLY A 79 -5.31 0.65 3.69
N LEU A 80 -4.78 -0.35 4.39
CA LEU A 80 -3.35 -0.37 4.72
C LEU A 80 -2.52 -0.71 3.47
N GLY A 81 -1.60 0.19 3.13
CA GLY A 81 -0.71 0.03 1.98
C GLY A 81 -1.33 0.41 0.64
N LEU A 82 -2.56 0.96 0.61
CA LEU A 82 -3.16 1.53 -0.60
C LEU A 82 -2.97 3.05 -0.64
N TYR A 83 -2.81 3.60 -1.84
CA TYR A 83 -2.82 5.05 -2.06
C TYR A 83 -4.16 5.70 -1.68
N SER A 84 -4.12 6.92 -1.14
CA SER A 84 -5.32 7.61 -0.65
C SER A 84 -6.28 7.99 -1.79
N ARG A 85 -7.58 8.00 -1.48
CA ARG A 85 -8.63 8.52 -2.40
C ARG A 85 -8.59 10.03 -2.59
N GLN A 86 -7.99 10.76 -1.65
CA GLN A 86 -8.08 12.21 -1.58
C GLN A 86 -7.01 12.96 -2.39
N GLY A 87 -6.24 12.23 -3.21
CA GLY A 87 -5.14 12.75 -4.01
C GLY A 87 -3.81 12.84 -3.25
N PHE A 88 -2.70 12.76 -3.98
CA PHE A 88 -1.35 12.67 -3.43
C PHE A 88 -0.98 13.81 -2.45
N PHE A 89 -1.31 15.06 -2.78
CA PHE A 89 -0.92 16.21 -1.96
C PHE A 89 -1.67 16.27 -0.62
N LYS A 90 -2.94 15.84 -0.61
CA LYS A 90 -3.72 15.76 0.63
C LYS A 90 -3.19 14.65 1.54
N GLU A 91 -2.76 13.53 0.95
CA GLU A 91 -2.12 12.45 1.68
C GLU A 91 -0.80 12.85 2.35
N ILE A 92 0.06 13.61 1.67
CA ILE A 92 1.28 14.16 2.29
C ILE A 92 0.92 15.11 3.45
N GLY A 93 -0.09 15.96 3.25
CA GLY A 93 -0.58 16.86 4.29
C GLY A 93 -1.09 16.10 5.52
N GLU A 94 -1.91 15.07 5.32
CA GLU A 94 -2.43 14.20 6.38
C GLU A 94 -1.30 13.47 7.11
N ARG A 95 -0.33 12.87 6.40
CA ARG A 95 0.82 12.18 7.01
C ARG A 95 1.72 13.13 7.81
N LEU A 96 1.90 14.37 7.35
CA LEU A 96 2.66 15.38 8.08
C LEU A 96 1.89 15.87 9.32
N TYR A 97 0.57 16.06 9.20
CA TYR A 97 -0.31 16.43 10.31
C TYR A 97 -0.34 15.34 11.38
N GLU A 98 -0.51 14.07 11.01
CA GLU A 98 -0.47 12.93 11.95
C GLU A 98 0.85 12.83 12.70
N ARG A 99 1.96 13.29 12.11
CA ARG A 99 3.26 13.34 12.80
C ARG A 99 3.31 14.40 13.89
N ILE A 100 2.52 15.47 13.76
CA ILE A 100 2.45 16.58 14.72
C ILE A 100 1.34 16.35 15.75
N ASN A 101 0.19 15.83 15.32
CA ASN A 101 -0.97 15.52 16.15
C ASN A 101 -1.52 14.12 15.81
N PRO A 102 -0.94 13.05 16.38
CA PRO A 102 -1.38 11.69 16.10
C PRO A 102 -2.81 11.47 16.63
N ALA A 103 -3.66 10.87 15.80
CA ALA A 103 -5.00 10.47 16.21
C ALA A 103 -4.94 9.48 17.39
N PRO A 104 -5.94 9.50 18.30
CA PRO A 104 -6.01 8.53 19.39
C PRO A 104 -6.09 7.10 18.82
N VAL A 105 -5.30 6.20 19.41
CA VAL A 105 -5.24 4.78 19.02
C VAL A 105 -6.57 4.10 19.35
N ASP A 106 -7.27 3.58 18.34
CA ASP A 106 -8.40 2.69 18.57
C ASP A 106 -7.89 1.28 18.88
N ARG A 107 -8.12 0.82 20.11
CA ARG A 107 -7.65 -0.49 20.59
C ARG A 107 -8.38 -1.66 19.91
N ASN A 108 -9.53 -1.41 19.29
CA ASN A 108 -10.27 -2.43 18.54
C ASN A 108 -9.88 -2.42 17.05
N SER A 109 -9.24 -1.38 16.55
CA SER A 109 -8.74 -1.32 15.17
C SER A 109 -7.48 -2.19 15.03
N ALA A 110 -7.57 -3.27 14.27
CA ALA A 110 -6.42 -4.14 14.01
C ALA A 110 -5.27 -3.37 13.30
N LYS A 111 -5.60 -2.34 12.51
CA LYS A 111 -4.64 -1.42 11.89
C LYS A 111 -3.85 -0.66 12.96
N ASP A 112 -4.53 -0.09 13.95
CA ASP A 112 -3.88 0.72 14.98
C ASP A 112 -3.10 -0.16 15.96
N VAL A 113 -3.63 -1.35 16.29
CA VAL A 113 -2.88 -2.36 17.06
C VAL A 113 -1.60 -2.75 16.34
N LEU A 114 -1.65 -3.06 15.04
CA LEU A 114 -0.45 -3.41 14.27
C LEU A 114 0.58 -2.27 14.28
N PHE A 115 0.11 -1.03 14.18
CA PHE A 115 0.96 0.17 14.22
C PHE A 115 1.66 0.35 15.57
N VAL A 116 0.96 0.15 16.67
CA VAL A 116 1.52 0.26 18.03
C VAL A 116 2.46 -0.90 18.36
N VAL A 117 2.14 -2.11 17.90
CA VAL A 117 2.94 -3.31 18.14
C VAL A 117 4.25 -3.27 17.32
N PHE A 118 4.16 -2.95 16.03
CA PHE A 118 5.30 -2.84 15.11
C PHE A 118 5.70 -1.38 14.88
N HIS A 119 6.01 -0.68 15.97
CA HIS A 119 6.25 0.76 15.97
C HIS A 119 7.63 1.18 15.42
N ARG A 120 8.53 0.25 15.06
CA ARG A 120 9.85 0.58 14.50
C ARG A 120 9.88 0.33 13.00
N ARG A 121 10.49 1.24 12.25
CA ARG A 121 10.63 1.12 10.78
C ARG A 121 11.31 -0.18 10.33
N ASN A 122 12.28 -0.67 11.10
CA ASN A 122 13.02 -1.89 10.78
C ASN A 122 12.29 -3.16 11.27
N ASP A 123 11.07 -3.03 11.80
CA ASP A 123 10.33 -4.20 12.28
C ASP A 123 9.98 -5.16 11.15
N ALA A 124 9.68 -4.62 9.97
CA ALA A 124 9.43 -5.42 8.80
C ALA A 124 10.67 -6.23 8.37
N ASP A 125 11.87 -5.65 8.45
CA ASP A 125 13.10 -6.31 8.02
C ASP A 125 13.34 -7.64 8.75
N TRP A 126 13.18 -7.66 10.09
CA TRP A 126 13.40 -8.88 10.86
C TRP A 126 12.23 -9.85 10.74
N ILE A 127 10.99 -9.37 10.64
CA ILE A 127 9.80 -10.22 10.45
C ILE A 127 9.87 -11.03 9.14
N HIS A 128 10.42 -10.45 8.07
CA HIS A 128 10.63 -11.16 6.81
C HIS A 128 11.74 -12.21 6.89
N GLN A 129 12.71 -12.01 7.78
CA GLN A 129 13.85 -12.93 7.97
C GLN A 129 13.53 -14.09 8.92
N VAL A 130 12.52 -13.98 9.79
CA VAL A 130 12.11 -15.07 10.69
C VAL A 130 11.49 -16.21 9.87
N PRO A 131 11.91 -17.48 10.04
CA PRO A 131 11.33 -18.63 9.36
C PRO A 131 9.82 -18.74 9.59
N THR A 132 9.09 -19.26 8.59
CA THR A 132 7.63 -19.45 8.65
C THR A 132 7.24 -20.29 9.86
N ASP A 133 7.92 -21.41 10.11
CA ASP A 133 7.63 -22.31 11.23
C ASP A 133 7.76 -21.62 12.60
N SER A 134 8.73 -20.72 12.76
CA SER A 134 8.91 -19.94 14.00
C SER A 134 7.79 -18.92 14.19
N LEU A 135 7.35 -18.25 13.12
CA LEU A 135 6.19 -17.35 13.20
C LEU A 135 4.92 -18.12 13.52
N VAL A 136 4.71 -19.27 12.88
CA VAL A 136 3.57 -20.16 13.17
C VAL A 136 3.60 -20.60 14.62
N ARG A 137 4.75 -21.05 15.13
CA ARG A 137 4.93 -21.41 16.55
C ARG A 137 4.56 -20.25 17.47
N LEU A 138 4.98 -19.02 17.17
CA LEU A 138 4.62 -17.85 17.95
C LEU A 138 3.11 -17.65 17.95
N LEU A 139 2.45 -17.70 16.79
CA LEU A 139 0.99 -17.54 16.69
C LEU A 139 0.25 -18.65 17.45
N THR A 140 0.63 -19.91 17.28
CA THR A 140 -0.02 -21.04 17.99
C THR A 140 0.26 -21.04 19.49
N THR A 141 1.32 -20.37 19.94
CA THR A 141 1.62 -20.19 21.37
C THR A 141 0.77 -19.08 21.99
N LEU A 142 0.50 -18.02 21.24
CA LEU A 142 -0.26 -16.87 21.75
C LEU A 142 -1.77 -17.09 21.68
N TRP A 143 -2.24 -17.83 20.68
CA TRP A 143 -3.65 -18.12 20.48
C TRP A 143 -3.95 -19.60 20.68
N HIS A 144 -4.81 -19.88 21.65
CA HIS A 144 -5.38 -21.22 21.89
C HIS A 144 -6.90 -21.16 21.74
N PHE A 145 -7.43 -21.83 20.72
CA PHE A 145 -8.87 -21.86 20.45
C PHE A 145 -9.46 -23.24 20.76
N SER A 146 -10.64 -23.26 21.39
CA SER A 146 -11.50 -24.44 21.30
C SER A 146 -12.01 -24.60 19.86
N PRO A 147 -12.40 -25.80 19.39
CA PRO A 147 -12.90 -25.99 18.04
C PRO A 147 -14.09 -25.06 17.69
N ALA A 148 -15.00 -24.87 18.64
CA ALA A 148 -16.13 -23.95 18.48
C ALA A 148 -15.72 -22.47 18.47
N ALA A 149 -14.71 -22.08 19.25
CA ALA A 149 -14.16 -20.73 19.20
C ALA A 149 -13.48 -20.46 17.85
N LEU A 150 -12.67 -21.41 17.37
CA LEU A 150 -11.96 -21.32 16.10
C LEU A 150 -12.94 -21.11 14.94
N ALA A 151 -14.00 -21.94 14.85
CA ALA A 151 -15.02 -21.81 13.81
C ALA A 151 -15.72 -20.44 13.83
N ARG A 152 -16.09 -19.95 15.02
CA ARG A 152 -16.70 -18.61 15.17
C ARG A 152 -15.76 -17.49 14.72
N THR A 153 -14.50 -17.54 15.14
CA THR A 153 -13.48 -16.56 14.76
C THR A 153 -13.21 -16.60 13.25
N GLN A 154 -13.11 -17.80 12.65
CA GLN A 154 -12.95 -17.96 11.20
C GLN A 154 -14.13 -17.34 10.44
N ASN A 155 -15.37 -17.66 10.81
CA ASN A 155 -16.55 -17.09 10.17
C ASN A 155 -16.57 -15.56 10.26
N ARG A 156 -16.26 -15.02 11.44
CA ARG A 156 -16.17 -13.57 11.67
C ARG A 156 -15.11 -12.93 10.78
N LEU A 157 -13.90 -13.50 10.71
CA LEU A 157 -12.82 -12.99 9.87
C LEU A 157 -13.20 -13.03 8.39
N SER A 158 -13.81 -14.12 7.92
CA SER A 158 -14.31 -14.24 6.55
C SER A 158 -15.33 -13.15 6.22
N LEU A 159 -16.26 -12.84 7.13
CA LEU A 159 -17.21 -11.74 6.95
C LEU A 159 -16.52 -10.37 6.86
N GLN A 160 -15.44 -10.14 7.61
CA GLN A 160 -14.67 -8.90 7.50
C GLN A 160 -13.88 -8.79 6.20
N VAL A 161 -13.35 -9.92 5.70
CA VAL A 161 -12.72 -10.01 4.37
C VAL A 161 -13.74 -9.72 3.28
N LEU A 162 -14.96 -10.28 3.36
CA LEU A 162 -16.04 -9.99 2.41
C LEU A 162 -16.45 -8.52 2.41
N ASN A 163 -16.59 -7.90 3.59
CA ASN A 163 -16.88 -6.46 3.67
C ASN A 163 -15.77 -5.62 3.01
N ALA A 164 -14.50 -6.02 3.14
CA ALA A 164 -13.39 -5.35 2.48
C ALA A 164 -13.42 -5.56 0.96
N LEU A 165 -13.69 -6.79 0.48
CA LEU A 165 -13.87 -7.12 -0.93
C LEU A 165 -14.98 -6.30 -1.59
N GLU A 166 -16.18 -6.28 -0.98
CA GLU A 166 -17.31 -5.48 -1.45
C GLU A 166 -16.90 -4.01 -1.59
N MET A 167 -16.30 -3.43 -0.54
CA MET A 167 -15.92 -2.02 -0.55
C MET A 167 -14.86 -1.71 -1.62
N LEU A 168 -13.82 -2.53 -1.73
CA LEU A 168 -12.78 -2.36 -2.75
C LEU A 168 -13.37 -2.46 -4.16
N SER A 169 -14.28 -3.40 -4.39
CA SER A 169 -14.95 -3.54 -5.68
C SER A 169 -15.84 -2.34 -6.03
N ILE A 170 -16.53 -1.77 -5.03
CA ILE A 170 -17.30 -0.53 -5.19
C ILE A 170 -16.37 0.64 -5.53
N TRP A 171 -15.21 0.74 -4.88
CA TRP A 171 -14.24 1.80 -5.17
C TRP A 171 -13.65 1.67 -6.56
N VAL A 172 -13.26 0.46 -6.97
CA VAL A 172 -12.76 0.17 -8.32
C VAL A 172 -13.80 0.55 -9.39
N ALA A 173 -15.08 0.17 -9.19
CA ALA A 173 -16.16 0.54 -10.10
C ALA A 173 -16.41 2.06 -10.12
N ALA A 174 -16.35 2.73 -8.97
CA ALA A 174 -16.57 4.18 -8.88
C ALA A 174 -15.45 5.00 -9.54
N GLU A 175 -14.23 4.48 -9.58
CA GLU A 175 -13.07 5.16 -10.18
C GLU A 175 -13.19 5.33 -11.70
N GLU A 176 -14.02 4.53 -12.36
CA GLU A 176 -14.30 4.73 -13.78
C GLU A 176 -15.01 6.06 -14.08
N LEU A 177 -15.79 6.56 -13.11
CA LEU A 177 -16.53 7.82 -13.23
C LEU A 177 -15.67 9.06 -12.94
N GLU A 178 -14.40 8.87 -12.60
CA GLU A 178 -13.49 9.99 -12.36
C GLU A 178 -13.28 10.81 -13.65
N PRO A 179 -13.39 12.15 -13.61
CA PRO A 179 -13.34 12.99 -14.81
C PRO A 179 -12.09 12.78 -15.66
N ASN A 180 -10.95 12.47 -15.03
CA ASN A 180 -9.70 12.21 -15.74
C ASN A 180 -9.74 10.88 -16.52
N ILE A 181 -10.44 9.88 -16.01
CA ILE A 181 -10.63 8.58 -16.67
C ILE A 181 -11.65 8.70 -17.80
N LEU A 182 -12.77 9.40 -17.56
CA LEU A 182 -13.78 9.67 -18.59
C LEU A 182 -13.21 10.44 -19.78
N ARG A 183 -12.31 11.41 -19.55
CA ARG A 183 -11.60 12.13 -20.64
C ARG A 183 -10.73 11.21 -21.50
N LEU A 184 -10.12 10.19 -20.91
CA LEU A 184 -9.28 9.23 -21.63
C LEU A 184 -10.09 8.09 -22.28
N ASN A 185 -11.35 7.92 -21.88
CA ASN A 185 -12.21 6.89 -22.41
C ASN A 185 -13.65 7.40 -22.66
N PRO A 186 -13.84 8.37 -23.57
CA PRO A 186 -15.14 9.02 -23.78
C PRO A 186 -16.24 8.09 -24.34
N GLY A 187 -15.91 6.84 -24.71
CA GLY A 187 -16.85 5.82 -25.19
C GLY A 187 -17.04 4.62 -24.26
N SER A 188 -16.60 4.69 -22.99
CA SER A 188 -16.81 3.59 -22.03
C SER A 188 -18.27 3.41 -21.63
N ALA A 189 -19.08 4.47 -21.68
CA ALA A 189 -20.50 4.44 -21.30
C ALA A 189 -21.35 3.46 -22.15
N ASP A 190 -20.94 3.16 -23.38
CA ASP A 190 -21.65 2.25 -24.30
C ASP A 190 -21.16 0.79 -24.22
N ARG A 191 -20.13 0.50 -23.41
CA ARG A 191 -19.57 -0.85 -23.25
C ARG A 191 -19.82 -1.37 -21.85
N GLU A 192 -19.97 -2.68 -21.71
CA GLU A 192 -19.96 -3.30 -20.39
C GLU A 192 -18.58 -3.07 -19.74
N SER A 193 -18.59 -2.38 -18.60
CA SER A 193 -17.39 -2.12 -17.83
C SER A 193 -16.96 -3.36 -17.06
N ALA A 194 -15.70 -3.78 -17.25
CA ALA A 194 -15.08 -4.85 -16.47
C ALA A 194 -15.05 -4.52 -14.96
N PHE A 195 -14.89 -3.24 -14.59
CA PHE A 195 -14.91 -2.81 -13.20
C PHE A 195 -16.29 -2.98 -12.56
N VAL A 196 -17.35 -2.60 -13.28
CA VAL A 196 -18.74 -2.77 -12.81
C VAL A 196 -19.12 -4.24 -12.78
N ALA A 197 -18.72 -5.02 -13.78
CA ALA A 197 -18.92 -6.47 -13.80
C ALA A 197 -18.25 -7.15 -12.61
N LEU A 198 -16.99 -6.78 -12.30
CA LEU A 198 -16.28 -7.26 -11.11
C LEU A 198 -17.04 -6.95 -9.82
N GLN A 199 -17.55 -5.72 -9.65
CA GLN A 199 -18.34 -5.35 -8.47
C GLN A 199 -19.60 -6.21 -8.32
N ARG A 200 -20.32 -6.47 -9.41
CA ARG A 200 -21.51 -7.33 -9.40
C ARG A 200 -21.17 -8.75 -8.99
N GLU A 201 -20.09 -9.31 -9.54
CA GLU A 201 -19.62 -10.66 -9.22
C GLU A 201 -19.23 -10.79 -7.74
N ILE A 202 -18.41 -9.86 -7.22
CA ILE A 202 -18.02 -9.83 -5.80
C ILE A 202 -19.24 -9.67 -4.88
N GLY A 203 -20.22 -8.86 -5.28
CA GLY A 203 -21.49 -8.72 -4.56
C GLY A 203 -22.26 -10.04 -4.49
N ALA A 204 -22.39 -10.75 -5.63
CA ALA A 204 -23.05 -12.07 -5.69
C ALA A 204 -22.34 -13.11 -4.80
N LEU A 205 -21.01 -13.17 -4.88
CA LEU A 205 -20.18 -14.05 -4.05
C LEU A 205 -20.38 -13.77 -2.56
N SER A 206 -20.44 -12.51 -2.16
CA SER A 206 -20.63 -12.14 -0.77
C SER A 206 -22.00 -12.52 -0.24
N VAL A 207 -23.06 -12.33 -1.03
CA VAL A 207 -24.43 -12.77 -0.66
C VAL A 207 -24.46 -14.30 -0.50
N SER A 208 -23.97 -15.03 -1.50
CA SER A 208 -23.88 -16.50 -1.45
C SER A 208 -23.13 -17.00 -0.20
N TRP A 209 -22.00 -16.38 0.12
CA TRP A 209 -21.20 -16.75 1.29
C TRP A 209 -21.94 -16.48 2.61
N ARG A 210 -22.59 -15.32 2.74
CA ARG A 210 -23.38 -14.99 3.94
C ARG A 210 -24.54 -15.97 4.11
N ASP A 211 -25.22 -16.32 3.03
CA ASP A 211 -26.32 -17.29 3.07
C ASP A 211 -25.83 -18.68 3.48
N ALA A 212 -24.68 -19.13 2.96
CA ALA A 212 -24.07 -20.40 3.39
C ALA A 212 -23.77 -20.41 4.89
N LEU A 213 -23.17 -19.34 5.42
CA LEU A 213 -22.88 -19.22 6.86
C LEU A 213 -24.15 -19.19 7.72
N GLN A 214 -25.21 -18.52 7.28
CA GLN A 214 -26.49 -18.45 8.00
C GLN A 214 -27.19 -19.81 8.06
N ASN A 215 -27.06 -20.61 7.00
CA ASN A 215 -27.66 -21.95 6.92
C ASN A 215 -26.75 -23.05 7.50
N GLU A 216 -25.68 -22.68 8.23
CA GLU A 216 -24.68 -23.60 8.79
C GLU A 216 -24.03 -24.52 7.73
N GLN A 217 -24.00 -24.06 6.48
CA GLN A 217 -23.37 -24.74 5.36
C GLN A 217 -21.93 -24.27 5.19
N ARG A 218 -21.09 -25.14 4.65
CA ARG A 218 -19.73 -24.75 4.27
C ARG A 218 -19.81 -23.91 2.98
N PRO A 219 -19.33 -22.65 2.98
CA PRO A 219 -19.30 -21.86 1.77
C PRO A 219 -18.37 -22.52 0.75
N GLU A 220 -18.84 -22.67 -0.49
CA GLU A 220 -17.99 -22.99 -1.63
C GLU A 220 -17.63 -21.69 -2.34
N LEU A 221 -16.34 -21.49 -2.59
CA LEU A 221 -15.87 -20.32 -3.34
C LEU A 221 -15.58 -20.73 -4.78
N ASP A 222 -16.49 -20.42 -5.69
CA ASP A 222 -16.19 -20.38 -7.12
C ASP A 222 -15.83 -18.94 -7.51
N ASP A 223 -14.55 -18.60 -7.38
CA ASP A 223 -14.05 -17.27 -7.74
C ASP A 223 -13.48 -17.21 -9.16
N ALA A 224 -13.67 -18.25 -9.98
CA ALA A 224 -13.06 -18.32 -11.30
C ALA A 224 -13.50 -17.16 -12.19
N HIS A 225 -14.80 -16.83 -12.18
CA HIS A 225 -15.34 -15.70 -12.93
C HIS A 225 -14.82 -14.36 -12.40
N ALA A 226 -14.76 -14.19 -11.07
CA ALA A 226 -14.19 -12.99 -10.46
C ALA A 226 -12.72 -12.76 -10.88
N ARG A 227 -11.91 -13.83 -10.99
CA ARG A 227 -10.52 -13.72 -11.45
C ARG A 227 -10.39 -13.27 -12.88
N VAL A 228 -11.22 -13.81 -13.78
CA VAL A 228 -11.27 -13.35 -15.17
C VAL A 228 -11.63 -11.86 -15.22
N LEU A 229 -12.58 -11.41 -14.40
CA LEU A 229 -12.97 -9.99 -14.32
C LEU A 229 -11.87 -9.11 -13.72
N ILE A 230 -11.06 -9.62 -12.79
CA ILE A 230 -9.86 -8.94 -12.28
C ILE A 230 -8.84 -8.74 -13.40
N ASP A 231 -8.56 -9.77 -14.19
CA ASP A 231 -7.60 -9.68 -15.31
C ASP A 231 -8.09 -8.71 -16.39
N GLN A 232 -9.38 -8.78 -16.76
CA GLN A 232 -9.98 -7.81 -17.68
C GLN A 232 -9.93 -6.37 -17.16
N SER A 233 -10.08 -6.20 -15.83
CA SER A 233 -9.93 -4.91 -15.17
C SER A 233 -8.49 -4.41 -15.21
N ARG A 234 -7.50 -5.28 -15.01
CA ARG A 234 -6.07 -4.95 -15.16
C ARG A 234 -5.75 -4.51 -16.58
N ASP A 235 -6.22 -5.24 -17.58
CA ASP A 235 -6.06 -4.86 -18.99
C ASP A 235 -6.68 -3.48 -19.29
N ALA A 236 -7.81 -3.16 -18.66
CA ALA A 236 -8.44 -1.86 -18.79
C ALA A 236 -7.57 -0.75 -18.19
N VAL A 237 -6.98 -0.96 -17.00
CA VAL A 237 -6.03 -0.04 -16.36
C VAL A 237 -4.80 0.17 -17.25
N GLU A 238 -4.23 -0.88 -17.81
CA GLU A 238 -3.07 -0.76 -18.71
C GLU A 238 -3.39 0.07 -19.97
N ARG A 239 -4.55 -0.15 -20.58
CA ARG A 239 -4.99 0.65 -21.73
C ARG A 239 -5.15 2.12 -21.35
N LEU A 240 -5.72 2.41 -20.19
CA LEU A 240 -5.84 3.77 -19.67
C LEU A 240 -4.47 4.41 -19.43
N GLN A 241 -3.51 3.66 -18.89
CA GLN A 241 -2.13 4.12 -18.68
C GLN A 241 -1.43 4.46 -20.01
N ARG A 242 -1.55 3.61 -21.03
CA ARG A 242 -0.97 3.88 -22.37
C ARG A 242 -1.55 5.17 -22.98
N ARG A 243 -2.87 5.38 -22.84
CA ARG A 243 -3.53 6.62 -23.29
C ARG A 243 -3.09 7.84 -22.49
N ALA A 244 -2.92 7.69 -21.17
CA ALA A 244 -2.44 8.75 -20.28
C ALA A 244 -1.06 9.27 -20.69
N VAL A 245 -0.15 8.38 -21.10
CA VAL A 245 1.17 8.76 -21.60
C VAL A 245 1.07 9.61 -22.87
N THR A 246 0.19 9.24 -23.80
CA THR A 246 0.02 9.98 -25.07
C THR A 246 -0.71 11.31 -24.93
N ALA A 247 -1.66 11.43 -24.00
CA ALA A 247 -2.49 12.63 -23.81
C ALA A 247 -1.88 13.64 -22.82
N GLY A 248 -0.76 13.28 -22.16
CA GLY A 248 -0.17 14.01 -21.05
C GLY A 248 -0.74 13.53 -19.71
N SER A 249 0.13 12.94 -18.87
CA SER A 249 -0.28 12.38 -17.57
C SER A 249 -0.18 13.44 -16.47
N SER A 250 -1.30 13.73 -15.81
CA SER A 250 -1.26 14.46 -14.54
C SER A 250 -0.79 13.54 -13.42
N MET A 251 -0.09 14.08 -12.44
CA MET A 251 0.32 13.34 -11.23
C MET A 251 -0.87 12.71 -10.49
N ASN A 252 -2.03 13.35 -10.53
CA ASN A 252 -3.27 12.83 -9.95
C ASN A 252 -3.81 11.61 -10.71
N LEU A 253 -3.69 11.59 -12.03
CA LEU A 253 -4.08 10.44 -12.86
C LEU A 253 -3.13 9.27 -12.65
N THR A 254 -1.82 9.50 -12.58
CA THR A 254 -0.85 8.45 -12.26
C THR A 254 -1.15 7.82 -10.89
N HIS A 255 -1.43 8.64 -9.88
CA HIS A 255 -1.83 8.18 -8.55
C HIS A 255 -3.12 7.36 -8.56
N LEU A 256 -4.11 7.76 -9.37
CA LEU A 256 -5.37 7.03 -9.52
C LEU A 256 -5.14 5.66 -10.17
N LEU A 257 -4.41 5.59 -11.29
CA LEU A 257 -4.14 4.33 -11.99
C LEU A 257 -3.35 3.34 -11.11
N GLU A 258 -2.39 3.84 -10.35
CA GLU A 258 -1.65 3.05 -9.37
C GLU A 258 -2.58 2.51 -8.28
N ARG A 259 -3.49 3.35 -7.75
CA ARG A 259 -4.46 2.92 -6.76
C ARG A 259 -5.42 1.84 -7.30
N LEU A 260 -5.85 1.93 -8.56
CA LEU A 260 -6.65 0.88 -9.21
C LEU A 260 -5.89 -0.44 -9.21
N TYR A 261 -4.63 -0.42 -9.63
CA TYR A 261 -3.78 -1.61 -9.67
C TYR A 261 -3.64 -2.26 -8.29
N GLN A 262 -3.28 -1.47 -7.27
CA GLN A 262 -3.17 -1.96 -5.89
C GLN A 262 -4.49 -2.48 -5.32
N SER A 263 -5.61 -1.85 -5.66
CA SER A 263 -6.95 -2.29 -5.23
C SER A 263 -7.32 -3.63 -5.86
N LEU A 264 -7.01 -3.83 -7.15
CA LEU A 264 -7.22 -5.11 -7.84
C LEU A 264 -6.34 -6.22 -7.28
N GLU A 265 -5.05 -5.96 -7.01
CA GLU A 265 -4.17 -6.92 -6.32
C GLU A 265 -4.69 -7.27 -4.93
N ARG A 266 -5.19 -6.27 -4.18
CA ARG A 266 -5.78 -6.51 -2.87
C ARG A 266 -7.03 -7.38 -2.95
N ILE A 267 -7.92 -7.15 -3.93
CA ILE A 267 -9.11 -7.97 -4.16
C ILE A 267 -8.70 -9.42 -4.43
N GLU A 268 -7.77 -9.66 -5.35
CA GLU A 268 -7.29 -11.00 -5.66
C GLU A 268 -6.73 -11.72 -4.43
N PHE A 269 -5.90 -10.99 -3.67
CA PHE A 269 -5.31 -11.51 -2.45
C PHE A 269 -6.34 -11.86 -1.36
N LEU A 270 -7.40 -11.06 -1.21
CA LEU A 270 -8.49 -11.34 -0.27
C LEU A 270 -9.32 -12.57 -0.72
N LEU A 271 -9.48 -12.80 -2.02
CA LEU A 271 -10.10 -14.02 -2.54
C LEU A 271 -9.25 -15.27 -2.22
N ASP A 272 -7.91 -15.17 -2.31
CA ASP A 272 -7.00 -16.26 -1.94
C ASP A 272 -7.08 -16.64 -0.46
N ILE A 273 -7.42 -15.68 0.41
CA ILE A 273 -7.64 -15.92 1.85
C ILE A 273 -8.94 -16.69 2.10
N LEU A 274 -10.00 -16.36 1.36
CA LEU A 274 -11.28 -17.04 1.49
C LEU A 274 -11.25 -18.46 0.92
N LYS A 275 -10.31 -18.79 0.03
CA LYS A 275 -10.22 -20.13 -0.55
C LYS A 275 -10.02 -21.20 0.51
N PRO A 276 -10.92 -22.20 0.61
CA PRO A 276 -10.64 -23.40 1.38
C PRO A 276 -9.47 -24.13 0.73
N GLY A 277 -8.46 -24.48 1.51
CA GLY A 277 -7.23 -25.11 1.01
C GLY A 277 -6.68 -26.10 2.02
N ASP A 278 -5.61 -26.80 1.64
CA ASP A 278 -4.84 -27.62 2.57
C ASP A 278 -4.29 -26.75 3.71
N THR A 279 -4.25 -27.31 4.92
CA THR A 279 -3.88 -26.59 6.14
C THR A 279 -2.48 -25.96 6.01
N GLY A 280 -1.54 -26.64 5.36
CA GLY A 280 -0.20 -26.10 5.11
C GLY A 280 -0.23 -24.84 4.25
N GLN A 281 -0.96 -24.86 3.13
CA GLN A 281 -1.05 -23.72 2.22
C GLN A 281 -1.78 -22.52 2.84
N GLN A 282 -2.79 -22.76 3.68
CA GLN A 282 -3.48 -21.70 4.42
C GLN A 282 -2.55 -20.99 5.40
N VAL A 283 -1.70 -21.75 6.09
CA VAL A 283 -0.69 -21.21 7.01
C VAL A 283 0.32 -20.34 6.28
N GLU A 284 0.82 -20.78 5.12
CA GLU A 284 1.75 -19.99 4.31
C GLU A 284 1.12 -18.67 3.84
N ARG A 285 -0.12 -18.70 3.36
CA ARG A 285 -0.87 -17.50 2.95
C ARG A 285 -1.08 -16.54 4.12
N ALA A 286 -1.43 -17.05 5.30
CA ALA A 286 -1.62 -16.24 6.50
C ALA A 286 -0.31 -15.56 6.95
N VAL A 287 0.82 -16.28 6.89
CA VAL A 287 2.14 -15.71 7.22
C VAL A 287 2.57 -14.67 6.17
N ALA A 288 2.33 -14.94 4.89
CA ALA A 288 2.57 -13.98 3.82
C ALA A 288 1.75 -12.69 4.01
N LEU A 289 0.46 -12.81 4.36
CA LEU A 289 -0.40 -11.69 4.71
C LEU A 289 0.19 -10.87 5.85
N PHE A 290 0.52 -11.55 6.94
CA PHE A 290 1.04 -10.91 8.14
C PHE A 290 2.31 -10.12 7.83
N ARG A 291 3.26 -10.71 7.08
CA ARG A 291 4.48 -10.03 6.63
C ARG A 291 4.17 -8.79 5.79
N ALA A 292 3.27 -8.91 4.82
CA ALA A 292 2.86 -7.80 3.96
C ALA A 292 2.21 -6.65 4.76
N LEU A 293 1.38 -6.95 5.76
CA LEU A 293 0.77 -5.93 6.62
C LEU A 293 1.79 -5.26 7.52
N VAL A 294 2.74 -6.01 8.09
CA VAL A 294 3.84 -5.43 8.87
C VAL A 294 4.70 -4.52 8.00
N GLN A 295 5.01 -4.92 6.77
CA GLN A 295 5.70 -4.07 5.78
C GLN A 295 4.93 -2.77 5.55
N ALA A 296 3.65 -2.87 5.20
CA ALA A 296 2.81 -1.71 4.93
C ALA A 296 2.67 -0.78 6.15
N SER A 297 2.62 -1.35 7.37
CA SER A 297 2.63 -0.58 8.63
C SER A 297 3.96 0.16 8.84
N ALA A 298 5.09 -0.50 8.58
CA ALA A 298 6.41 0.11 8.69
C ALA A 298 6.60 1.26 7.67
N GLU A 299 6.06 1.09 6.47
CA GLU A 299 6.12 2.08 5.38
C GLU A 299 5.27 3.32 5.63
N ARG A 300 4.16 3.23 6.39
CA ARG A 300 3.38 4.41 6.80
C ARG A 300 4.23 5.46 7.54
N HIS A 301 5.25 5.01 8.27
CA HIS A 301 6.20 5.89 8.94
C HIS A 301 7.21 6.56 7.99
N GLY A 302 7.32 6.10 6.75
CA GLY A 302 8.27 6.54 5.74
C GLY A 302 7.61 7.31 4.60
N VAL A 303 7.93 8.59 4.45
CA VAL A 303 7.51 9.40 3.28
C VAL A 303 8.14 8.91 1.95
N ARG A 304 9.13 8.01 2.05
CA ARG A 304 9.89 7.46 0.91
C ARG A 304 9.26 6.24 0.25
N SER A 305 8.32 5.52 0.88
CA SER A 305 7.71 4.34 0.25
C SER A 305 6.83 4.71 -0.94
N LEU A 306 6.17 5.87 -0.91
CA LEU A 306 5.41 6.44 -2.03
C LEU A 306 6.25 6.61 -3.32
N TRP A 307 7.58 6.61 -3.20
CA TRP A 307 8.51 6.80 -4.31
C TRP A 307 9.08 5.50 -4.88
N ARG A 308 9.06 4.39 -4.13
CA ARG A 308 9.78 3.16 -4.53
C ARG A 308 8.94 2.18 -5.34
N ASP A 309 7.61 2.26 -5.23
CA ASP A 309 6.72 1.42 -6.03
C ASP A 309 6.49 1.99 -7.46
N ASN A 310 6.94 3.22 -7.70
CA ASN A 310 6.80 3.97 -8.96
C ASN A 310 7.64 3.46 -10.16
N LEU A 311 8.30 2.30 -10.07
CA LEU A 311 9.16 1.76 -11.14
C LEU A 311 8.74 0.40 -11.69
N TRP A 312 7.78 -0.29 -11.05
CA TRP A 312 7.42 -1.66 -11.48
C TRP A 312 6.51 -1.67 -12.72
N LEU A 313 5.59 -0.72 -12.84
CA LEU A 313 4.64 -0.64 -13.96
C LEU A 313 5.17 0.02 -15.23
N MET A 314 6.38 0.61 -15.21
CA MET A 314 7.04 1.08 -16.45
C MET A 314 7.87 -0.02 -17.13
N SER A 315 8.26 -1.09 -16.43
CA SER A 315 9.16 -2.11 -17.01
C SER A 315 8.43 -3.14 -17.88
N ARG A 316 7.15 -3.42 -17.61
CA ARG A 316 6.39 -4.43 -18.37
C ARG A 316 5.89 -3.92 -19.73
N SER A 317 5.59 -2.63 -19.84
CA SER A 317 5.26 -1.95 -21.11
C SER A 317 6.45 -1.86 -22.09
N VAL A 318 7.69 -1.89 -21.58
CA VAL A 318 8.90 -1.75 -22.41
C VAL A 318 9.48 -3.10 -22.85
N THR A 319 9.15 -4.20 -22.17
CA THR A 319 9.76 -5.51 -22.47
C THR A 319 8.92 -6.36 -23.44
N GLU A 320 7.62 -6.09 -23.59
CA GLU A 320 6.77 -6.77 -24.59
C GLU A 320 6.54 -5.95 -25.86
N ASN A 321 6.90 -4.66 -25.89
CA ASN A 321 6.68 -3.79 -27.05
C ASN A 321 7.96 -3.48 -27.87
N ALA A 322 9.08 -4.12 -27.55
CA ALA A 322 10.32 -4.01 -28.32
C ALA A 322 10.37 -4.96 -29.54
N SER A 323 9.34 -5.79 -29.75
CA SER A 323 9.29 -6.79 -30.83
C SER A 323 8.18 -6.57 -31.86
N ASP A 324 7.39 -5.49 -31.81
CA ASP A 324 6.36 -5.27 -32.85
C ASP A 324 6.13 -3.84 -33.37
N HIS A 325 6.93 -2.84 -32.96
CA HIS A 325 6.90 -1.51 -33.61
C HIS A 325 8.31 -0.95 -33.83
N GLY A 326 9.14 -1.69 -34.57
CA GLY A 326 10.19 -1.07 -35.37
C GLY A 326 9.56 -0.52 -36.65
N GLU A 327 9.12 0.74 -36.62
CA GLU A 327 8.94 1.68 -37.76
C GLU A 327 8.05 2.84 -37.27
N HIS A 328 8.66 3.87 -36.66
CA HIS A 328 8.27 5.29 -36.70
C HIS A 328 9.05 6.10 -35.64
N TYR A 329 10.38 6.09 -35.74
CA TYR A 329 11.22 7.15 -35.17
C TYR A 329 12.33 7.48 -36.18
N ILE A 330 11.91 8.01 -37.32
CA ILE A 330 12.81 8.71 -38.25
C ILE A 330 12.17 10.06 -38.52
N ALA A 331 12.80 11.13 -38.02
CA ALA A 331 12.49 12.50 -38.37
C ALA A 331 12.56 12.64 -39.90
N GLY A 332 11.39 12.77 -40.54
CA GLY A 332 11.29 12.74 -42.00
C GLY A 332 10.95 14.09 -42.65
N SER A 333 10.63 15.14 -41.88
CA SER A 333 10.18 16.41 -42.46
C SER A 333 10.97 17.63 -41.98
N ARG A 334 11.31 18.53 -42.93
CA ARG A 334 11.94 19.83 -42.65
C ARG A 334 11.12 20.69 -41.67
N ARG A 335 9.80 20.45 -41.61
CA ARG A 335 8.86 21.21 -40.77
C ARG A 335 8.98 20.87 -39.28
N GLU A 336 9.26 19.60 -38.95
CA GLU A 336 9.53 19.14 -37.58
C GLU A 336 10.86 19.68 -37.04
N TYR A 337 11.90 19.69 -37.89
CA TYR A 337 13.19 20.27 -37.54
C TYR A 337 13.09 21.78 -37.26
N LEU A 338 12.32 22.52 -38.07
CA LEU A 338 12.05 23.94 -37.85
C LEU A 338 11.21 24.20 -36.59
N SER A 339 10.27 23.32 -36.25
CA SER A 339 9.50 23.43 -35.00
C SER A 339 10.38 23.21 -33.77
N MET A 340 11.29 22.23 -33.82
CA MET A 340 12.22 21.94 -32.75
C MET A 340 13.29 23.05 -32.61
N PHE A 341 13.73 23.62 -33.74
CA PHE A 341 14.63 24.78 -33.73
C PHE A 341 13.94 26.03 -33.15
N GLY A 342 12.67 26.26 -33.49
CA GLY A 342 11.87 27.37 -32.95
C GLY A 342 11.65 27.25 -31.43
N SER A 343 11.34 26.05 -30.93
CA SER A 343 11.17 25.82 -29.49
C SER A 343 12.49 25.93 -28.71
N ALA A 344 13.61 25.50 -29.31
CA ALA A 344 14.94 25.65 -28.74
C ALA A 344 15.43 27.11 -28.74
N ALA A 345 15.17 27.86 -29.81
CA ALA A 345 15.50 29.29 -29.90
C ALA A 345 14.74 30.12 -28.84
N GLY A 346 13.46 29.81 -28.62
CA GLY A 346 12.66 30.44 -27.56
C GLY A 346 13.23 30.19 -26.15
N GLY A 347 13.64 28.95 -25.86
CA GLY A 347 14.29 28.60 -24.60
C GLY A 347 15.64 29.32 -24.42
N GLY A 348 16.45 29.35 -25.48
CA GLY A 348 17.74 30.06 -25.48
C GLY A 348 17.61 31.56 -25.24
N PHE A 349 16.61 32.22 -25.85
CA PHE A 349 16.34 33.64 -25.65
C PHE A 349 15.98 33.97 -24.19
N ILE A 350 15.12 33.16 -23.57
CA ILE A 350 14.72 33.36 -22.17
C ILE A 350 15.93 33.15 -21.23
N ILE A 351 16.76 32.15 -21.49
CA ILE A 351 17.98 31.90 -20.70
C ILE A 351 18.98 33.06 -20.82
N ALA A 352 19.17 33.61 -22.03
CA ALA A 352 20.03 34.77 -22.23
C ALA A 352 19.52 36.00 -21.45
N PHE A 353 18.19 36.20 -21.43
CA PHE A 353 17.56 37.26 -20.65
C PHE A 353 17.71 37.05 -19.13
N MET A 354 17.55 35.82 -18.64
CA MET A 354 17.82 35.46 -17.24
C MET A 354 19.26 35.73 -16.85
N ALA A 355 20.23 35.42 -17.72
CA ALA A 355 21.64 35.69 -17.49
C ALA A 355 21.92 37.20 -17.41
N LEU A 356 21.30 38.00 -18.28
CA LEU A 356 21.41 39.46 -18.24
C LEU A 356 20.85 40.03 -16.93
N ILE A 357 19.65 39.61 -16.51
CA ILE A 357 19.06 40.03 -15.23
C ILE A 357 19.96 39.64 -14.06
N LYS A 358 20.55 38.44 -14.08
CA LYS A 358 21.49 38.03 -13.05
C LYS A 358 22.70 38.97 -12.96
N ILE A 359 23.29 39.35 -14.10
CA ILE A 359 24.42 40.29 -14.12
C ILE A 359 24.02 41.64 -13.54
N LEU A 360 22.82 42.14 -13.87
CA LEU A 360 22.30 43.39 -13.29
C LEU A 360 22.07 43.29 -11.78
N ILE A 361 21.56 42.16 -11.28
CA ILE A 361 21.38 41.91 -9.84
C ILE A 361 22.73 41.92 -9.11
N LEU A 362 23.75 41.31 -9.69
CA LEU A 362 25.10 41.25 -9.11
C LEU A 362 25.80 42.62 -9.11
N GLN A 363 25.42 43.54 -10.00
CA GLN A 363 25.95 44.91 -10.03
C GLN A 363 25.30 45.85 -9.00
N LEU A 364 24.18 45.45 -8.37
CA LEU A 364 23.47 46.28 -7.39
C LEU A 364 24.10 46.27 -5.98
N GLU A 365 25.22 45.56 -5.79
CA GLU A 365 25.96 45.43 -4.51
C GLU A 365 25.03 45.17 -3.29
N LEU A 366 24.00 44.33 -3.50
CA LEU A 366 23.03 44.02 -2.47
C LEU A 366 23.66 43.19 -1.34
N THR A 367 23.05 43.23 -0.16
CA THR A 367 23.44 42.31 0.92
C THR A 367 23.19 40.86 0.48
N ARG A 368 24.07 39.93 0.89
CA ARG A 368 24.08 38.51 0.45
C ARG A 368 22.71 37.82 0.49
N GLY A 369 21.86 38.16 1.46
CA GLY A 369 20.50 37.62 1.58
C GLY A 369 19.56 38.07 0.45
N TRP A 370 19.57 39.36 0.13
CA TRP A 370 18.75 39.92 -0.94
C TRP A 370 19.23 39.52 -2.33
N GLU A 371 20.55 39.46 -2.53
CA GLU A 371 21.14 38.94 -3.78
C GLU A 371 20.67 37.50 -4.05
N THR A 372 20.79 36.62 -3.05
CA THR A 372 20.36 35.21 -3.17
C THR A 372 18.86 35.11 -3.48
N LEU A 373 18.03 35.94 -2.85
CA LEU A 373 16.59 35.97 -3.07
C LEU A 373 16.24 36.38 -4.51
N TRP A 374 16.80 37.48 -5.00
CA TRP A 374 16.52 38.00 -6.35
C TRP A 374 17.05 37.10 -7.46
N VAL A 375 18.24 36.51 -7.26
CA VAL A 375 18.78 35.52 -8.19
C VAL A 375 17.86 34.29 -8.22
N SER A 376 17.46 33.77 -7.07
CA SER A 376 16.56 32.60 -7.00
C SER A 376 15.20 32.88 -7.65
N LEU A 377 14.64 34.07 -7.46
CA LEU A 377 13.38 34.49 -8.09
C LEU A 377 13.51 34.61 -9.62
N ASN A 378 14.61 35.19 -10.11
CA ASN A 378 14.90 35.29 -11.54
C ASN A 378 14.99 33.91 -12.20
N TYR A 379 15.68 32.96 -11.57
CA TYR A 379 15.74 31.58 -12.08
C TYR A 379 14.40 30.85 -12.01
N GLY A 380 13.65 30.99 -10.91
CA GLY A 380 12.33 30.38 -10.75
C GLY A 380 11.31 30.86 -11.79
N LEU A 381 11.20 32.18 -11.98
CA LEU A 381 10.30 32.77 -12.99
C LEU A 381 10.73 32.43 -14.42
N GLY A 382 12.03 32.42 -14.69
CA GLY A 382 12.57 32.08 -15.99
C GLY A 382 12.25 30.64 -16.42
N PHE A 383 12.42 29.66 -15.54
CA PHE A 383 12.07 28.27 -15.82
C PHE A 383 10.55 28.05 -15.91
N MET A 384 9.76 28.78 -15.11
CA MET A 384 8.30 28.76 -15.24
C MET A 384 7.85 29.27 -16.63
N LEU A 385 8.42 30.37 -17.12
CA LEU A 385 8.11 30.91 -18.44
C LEU A 385 8.50 29.96 -19.58
N ILE A 386 9.67 29.34 -19.49
CA ILE A 386 10.13 28.32 -20.46
C ILE A 386 9.14 27.15 -20.52
N HIS A 387 8.66 26.69 -19.35
CA HIS A 387 7.69 25.61 -19.25
C HIS A 387 6.31 26.01 -19.82
N MET A 388 5.79 27.19 -19.48
CA MET A 388 4.49 27.67 -19.99
C MET A 388 4.50 27.87 -21.51
N LEU A 389 5.62 28.30 -22.08
CA LEU A 389 5.77 28.52 -23.53
C LEU A 389 6.15 27.23 -24.30
N HIS A 390 6.23 26.09 -23.62
CA HIS A 390 6.65 24.80 -24.20
C HIS A 390 8.02 24.89 -24.91
N CYS A 391 8.89 25.78 -24.44
CA CYS A 391 10.23 25.94 -24.98
C CYS A 391 11.12 24.78 -24.54
N THR A 392 12.02 24.34 -25.43
CA THR A 392 12.91 23.21 -25.17
C THR A 392 14.26 23.74 -24.69
N VAL A 393 14.76 23.21 -23.58
CA VAL A 393 16.08 23.55 -23.04
C VAL A 393 16.93 22.29 -22.95
N ALA A 394 17.99 22.22 -23.74
CA ALA A 394 18.99 21.18 -23.62
C ALA A 394 19.91 21.48 -22.42
N THR A 395 19.48 21.07 -21.22
CA THR A 395 20.32 21.12 -20.01
C THR A 395 20.60 19.69 -19.54
N LYS A 396 21.44 19.00 -20.29
CA LYS A 396 22.18 17.83 -19.85
C LYS A 396 23.65 18.03 -20.21
N GLN A 397 24.47 18.31 -19.21
CA GLN A 397 25.85 17.83 -19.14
C GLN A 397 25.90 16.81 -18.02
#